data_AF-B9XNM6-F1
#
_entry.id   AF-B9XNM6-F1
#
_cell.length_a   1.000
_cell.length_b   1.000
_cell.length_c   1.000
_cell.angle_alpha   90.00
_cell.angle_beta   90.00
_cell.angle_gamma   90.00
#
_symmetry.space_group_name_H-M   'P 1'
#
loop_
_entity.id
_entity.type
_entity.pdbx_description
1 polymer ?
#
loop_
_entity_poly.entity_id
_entity_poly.type
_entity_poly.pdbx_seq_one_letter_code
_entity_poly.pdbx_strand_id
1 'polypeptide(L)'
;MYAGSSYVELFMKRANRSSVHFSALVKACGRPEPVTLWTDPSDDKRFMSAVRQNRVLTVEQQNVGTGKDIGIIGFLKEKNASYLVFPKSLNRFSGMEVNGIKYELVNQPEAEASISSFTKTDRKNDTRPSRPKKHFSVVLQWTATVNTTHEIEARNLKQAREQALNEQIEVDFSTAKKAVKILEIREM
;
A
#
# COMPACT_ATOMS: atom_id res chain seq x y z
N MET A 1 -16.97 27.70 -10.11
CA MET A 1 -16.02 26.97 -10.99
C MET A 1 -14.94 26.37 -10.10
N TYR A 2 -15.00 25.07 -9.80
CA TYR A 2 -13.93 24.40 -9.07
C TYR A 2 -12.97 23.79 -10.10
N ALA A 3 -11.69 24.14 -9.98
CA ALA A 3 -10.59 23.73 -10.86
C ALA A 3 -10.38 22.21 -10.79
N GLY A 4 -11.18 21.46 -11.54
CA GLY A 4 -11.22 20.00 -11.55
C GLY A 4 -10.12 19.31 -12.36
N SER A 5 -8.93 19.91 -12.52
CA SER A 5 -7.88 19.31 -13.37
C SER A 5 -6.48 19.24 -12.75
N SER A 6 -6.15 20.00 -11.70
CA SER A 6 -4.79 19.95 -11.13
C SER A 6 -4.58 18.87 -10.06
N TYR A 7 -5.66 18.37 -9.43
CA TYR A 7 -5.58 17.34 -8.39
C TYR A 7 -5.54 15.91 -8.95
N VAL A 8 -6.16 15.70 -10.12
CA VAL A 8 -6.24 14.39 -10.77
C VAL A 8 -4.92 14.04 -11.46
N GLU A 9 -4.22 15.03 -12.02
CA GLU A 9 -2.93 14.85 -12.71
C GLU A 9 -1.78 14.58 -11.73
N LEU A 10 -1.87 15.12 -10.50
CA LEU A 10 -0.97 14.78 -9.40
C LEU A 10 -1.04 13.29 -9.03
N PHE A 11 -2.11 12.58 -9.40
CA PHE A 11 -2.46 11.24 -8.92
C PHE A 11 -1.84 10.07 -9.71
N MET A 12 -1.18 10.30 -10.86
CA MET A 12 -0.60 9.22 -11.69
C MET A 12 0.87 8.85 -11.41
N LYS A 13 1.54 9.44 -10.39
CA LYS A 13 2.94 9.13 -10.05
C LYS A 13 3.05 8.37 -8.72
N ARG A 14 2.79 7.06 -8.77
CA ARG A 14 2.54 6.15 -7.64
C ARG A 14 3.79 5.67 -6.86
N ALA A 15 4.99 6.15 -7.19
CA ALA A 15 6.24 5.51 -6.75
C ALA A 15 6.93 6.13 -5.52
N ASN A 16 6.49 7.27 -4.98
CA ASN A 16 7.20 7.90 -3.85
C ASN A 16 6.35 8.87 -3.00
N ARG A 17 5.15 8.46 -2.57
CA ARG A 17 4.35 9.24 -1.59
C ARG A 17 4.50 8.68 -0.19
N SER A 18 4.61 9.56 0.80
CA SER A 18 4.54 9.18 2.21
C SER A 18 3.15 8.61 2.53
N SER A 19 3.10 7.36 3.00
CA SER A 19 1.86 6.70 3.38
C SER A 19 1.75 6.53 4.89
N VAL A 20 0.54 6.66 5.42
CA VAL A 20 0.22 6.40 6.83
C VAL A 20 -0.77 5.25 6.94
N HIS A 21 -0.64 4.41 7.97
CA HIS A 21 -1.63 3.37 8.23
C HIS A 21 -2.87 3.96 8.91
N PHE A 22 -4.06 3.48 8.53
CA PHE A 22 -5.33 3.93 9.11
C PHE A 22 -5.37 3.85 10.65
N SER A 23 -4.75 2.82 11.24
CA SER A 23 -4.66 2.68 12.70
C SER A 23 -3.91 3.82 13.38
N ALA A 24 -2.90 4.42 12.72
CA ALA A 24 -2.17 5.56 13.26
C ALA A 24 -3.02 6.84 13.22
N LEU A 25 -3.83 7.02 12.18
CA LEU A 25 -4.82 8.10 12.09
C LEU A 25 -5.85 8.00 13.20
N VAL A 26 -6.42 6.82 13.43
CA VAL A 26 -7.41 6.62 14.51
C VAL A 26 -6.81 6.90 15.89
N LYS A 27 -5.56 6.50 16.13
CA LYS A 27 -4.87 6.80 17.39
C LYS A 27 -4.66 8.31 17.61
N ALA A 28 -4.31 9.05 16.56
CA ALA A 28 -4.02 10.48 16.67
C ALA A 28 -5.31 11.34 16.68
N CYS A 29 -6.26 11.01 15.81
CA CYS A 29 -7.40 11.85 15.49
C CYS A 29 -8.73 11.33 16.05
N GLY A 30 -8.76 10.14 16.64
CA GLY A 30 -9.97 9.49 17.18
C GLY A 30 -10.65 8.57 16.17
N ARG A 31 -11.69 7.86 16.62
CA ARG A 31 -12.48 6.97 15.75
C ARG A 31 -13.37 7.80 14.82
N PRO A 32 -13.32 7.58 13.50
CA PRO A 32 -14.15 8.31 12.58
C PRO A 32 -15.56 7.73 12.49
N GLU A 33 -16.51 8.57 12.08
CA GLU A 33 -17.90 8.19 11.81
C GLU A 33 -18.12 8.07 10.30
N PRO A 34 -18.82 7.02 9.82
CA PRO A 34 -19.15 6.86 8.42
C PRO A 34 -20.29 7.80 8.05
N VAL A 35 -20.14 8.52 6.95
CA VAL A 35 -21.18 9.42 6.45
C VAL A 35 -21.80 8.82 5.19
N THR A 36 -23.11 8.58 5.24
CA THR A 36 -23.90 8.20 4.08
C THR A 36 -24.53 9.46 3.48
N LEU A 37 -23.99 9.91 2.35
CA LEU A 37 -24.51 11.10 1.64
C LEU A 37 -25.67 10.65 0.73
N TRP A 38 -26.89 10.72 1.27
CA TRP A 38 -28.15 10.44 0.52
C TRP A 38 -28.61 11.63 -0.33
N THR A 39 -27.89 12.74 -0.27
CA THR A 39 -28.16 14.00 -0.98
C THR A 39 -26.84 14.51 -1.55
N ASP A 40 -26.88 15.50 -2.44
CA ASP A 40 -25.65 16.07 -2.98
C ASP A 40 -24.75 16.57 -1.83
N PRO A 41 -23.43 16.26 -1.82
CA PRO A 41 -22.55 16.60 -0.70
C PRO A 41 -22.51 18.09 -0.36
N SER A 42 -22.86 18.95 -1.32
CA SER A 42 -22.93 20.41 -1.15
C SER A 42 -24.10 20.86 -0.29
N ASP A 43 -25.18 20.08 -0.23
CA ASP A 43 -26.41 20.41 0.50
C ASP A 43 -26.31 20.01 1.99
N ASP A 44 -25.45 19.05 2.32
CA ASP A 44 -25.17 18.68 3.71
C ASP A 44 -24.20 19.68 4.37
N LYS A 45 -24.78 20.64 5.10
CA LYS A 45 -24.03 21.65 5.86
C LYS A 45 -23.09 21.04 6.92
N ARG A 46 -23.47 19.92 7.53
CA ARG A 46 -22.66 19.27 8.58
C ARG A 46 -21.42 18.64 7.95
N PHE A 47 -21.62 17.91 6.86
CA PHE A 47 -20.53 17.32 6.10
C PHE A 47 -19.58 18.39 5.55
N MET A 48 -20.11 19.43 4.90
CA MET A 48 -19.28 20.52 4.35
C MET A 48 -18.52 21.30 5.42
N SER A 49 -19.06 21.40 6.64
CA SER A 49 -18.31 21.96 7.78
C SER A 49 -17.10 21.07 8.15
N ALA A 50 -17.28 19.75 8.18
CA ALA A 50 -16.19 18.80 8.40
C ALA A 50 -15.14 18.84 7.29
N VAL A 51 -15.55 19.02 6.03
CA VAL A 51 -14.64 19.23 4.89
C VAL A 51 -13.79 20.47 5.11
N ARG A 52 -14.40 21.61 5.44
CA ARG A 52 -13.67 22.87 5.70
C ARG A 52 -12.70 22.79 6.88
N GLN A 53 -12.99 21.94 7.85
CA GLN A 53 -12.15 21.69 9.03
C GLN A 53 -11.07 20.62 8.79
N ASN A 54 -10.95 20.11 7.56
CA ASN A 54 -10.04 19.03 7.17
C ASN A 54 -10.20 17.79 8.06
N ARG A 55 -11.45 17.40 8.32
CA ARG A 55 -11.80 16.22 9.13
C ARG A 55 -12.29 15.03 8.30
N VAL A 56 -12.33 15.16 6.99
CA VAL A 56 -12.87 14.14 6.08
C VAL A 56 -11.74 13.30 5.49
N LEU A 57 -11.94 11.99 5.49
CA LEU A 57 -11.19 11.02 4.72
C LEU A 57 -12.11 10.41 3.67
N THR A 58 -11.70 10.47 2.40
CA THR A 58 -12.36 9.78 1.30
C THR A 58 -11.71 8.41 1.13
N VAL A 59 -12.48 7.35 1.11
CA VAL A 59 -12.04 5.98 0.90
C VAL A 59 -12.45 5.57 -0.51
N GLU A 60 -11.47 5.40 -1.39
CA GLU A 60 -11.68 4.88 -2.74
C GLU A 60 -11.67 3.35 -2.69
N GLN A 61 -12.82 2.76 -3.00
CA GLN A 61 -12.97 1.31 -3.11
C GLN A 61 -12.76 0.89 -4.56
N GLN A 62 -11.86 -0.06 -4.78
CA GLN A 62 -11.60 -0.58 -6.12
C GLN A 62 -12.69 -1.59 -6.50
N ASN A 63 -13.49 -1.28 -7.53
CA ASN A 63 -14.60 -2.14 -7.97
C ASN A 63 -14.17 -3.43 -8.69
N VAL A 64 -12.91 -3.56 -9.09
CA VAL A 64 -12.42 -4.70 -9.89
C VAL A 64 -11.17 -5.33 -9.29
N GLY A 65 -11.26 -6.62 -8.93
CA GLY A 65 -10.15 -7.44 -8.42
C GLY A 65 -9.94 -7.39 -6.89
N THR A 66 -8.85 -8.02 -6.42
CA THR A 66 -8.42 -8.04 -4.99
C THR A 66 -7.61 -6.77 -4.63
N GLY A 67 -8.01 -5.63 -5.16
CA GLY A 67 -7.37 -4.34 -4.89
C GLY A 67 -7.57 -3.96 -3.42
N LYS A 68 -6.55 -3.35 -2.80
CA LYS A 68 -6.67 -2.81 -1.45
C LYS A 68 -7.36 -1.45 -1.50
N ASP A 69 -8.26 -1.19 -0.55
CA ASP A 69 -8.87 0.13 -0.37
C ASP A 69 -7.81 1.17 0.01
N ILE A 70 -7.91 2.35 -0.62
CA ILE A 70 -6.99 3.46 -0.40
C ILE A 70 -7.78 4.64 0.14
N GLY A 71 -7.25 5.26 1.19
CA GLY A 71 -7.82 6.49 1.75
C GLY A 71 -7.04 7.73 1.31
N ILE A 72 -7.79 8.78 0.99
CA ILE A 72 -7.33 10.10 0.57
C ILE A 72 -7.86 11.11 1.58
N ILE A 73 -6.96 11.89 2.17
CA ILE A 73 -7.36 12.93 3.13
C ILE A 73 -7.96 14.11 2.38
N GLY A 74 -9.15 14.51 2.78
CA GLY A 74 -9.98 15.49 2.10
C GLY A 74 -11.22 14.88 1.49
N PHE A 75 -12.03 15.73 0.87
CA PHE A 75 -13.23 15.35 0.14
C PHE A 75 -12.94 15.26 -1.35
N LEU A 76 -13.18 14.08 -1.93
CA LEU A 76 -13.08 13.84 -3.37
C LEU A 76 -14.38 13.17 -3.84
N LYS A 77 -15.10 13.81 -4.76
CA LYS A 77 -16.36 13.29 -5.29
C LYS A 77 -16.09 12.24 -6.36
N GLU A 78 -16.01 10.98 -5.95
CA GLU A 78 -15.88 9.82 -6.85
C GLU A 78 -17.07 8.86 -6.75
N LYS A 79 -17.28 8.07 -7.80
CA LYS A 79 -18.43 7.15 -7.90
C LYS A 79 -18.39 5.99 -6.88
N ASN A 80 -17.19 5.56 -6.46
CA ASN A 80 -17.00 4.44 -5.53
C ASN A 80 -16.27 4.91 -4.27
N ALA A 81 -16.65 6.08 -3.77
CA ALA A 81 -16.06 6.68 -2.59
C ALA A 81 -16.97 6.55 -1.37
N SER A 82 -16.39 6.12 -0.25
CA SER A 82 -17.01 6.21 1.08
C SER A 82 -16.35 7.34 1.88
N TYR A 83 -17.11 8.07 2.69
CA TYR A 83 -16.57 9.19 3.47
C TYR A 83 -16.58 8.88 4.96
N LEU A 84 -15.45 9.16 5.60
CA LEU A 84 -15.25 9.01 7.04
C LEU A 84 -14.95 10.39 7.66
N VAL A 85 -15.68 10.78 8.69
CA VAL A 85 -15.48 12.05 9.40
C VAL A 85 -14.80 11.78 10.73
N PHE A 86 -13.61 12.34 10.93
CA PHE A 86 -12.87 12.26 12.19
C PHE A 86 -13.35 13.32 13.18
N PRO A 87 -13.28 13.05 14.50
CA PRO A 87 -13.60 14.06 15.50
C PRO A 87 -12.56 15.18 15.50
N LYS A 88 -11.28 14.87 15.24
CA LYS A 88 -10.18 15.85 15.13
C LYS A 88 -9.72 16.07 13.68
N SER A 89 -9.04 17.20 13.45
CA SER A 89 -8.47 17.55 12.14
C SER A 89 -7.38 16.57 11.70
N LEU A 90 -7.33 16.33 10.39
CA LEU A 90 -6.37 15.49 9.69
C LEU A 90 -5.21 16.29 9.08
N ASN A 91 -5.11 17.60 9.35
CA ASN A 91 -4.08 18.49 8.79
C ASN A 91 -2.65 17.95 8.93
N ARG A 92 -2.34 17.26 10.03
CA ARG A 92 -1.02 16.66 10.25
C ARG A 92 -0.63 15.63 9.19
N PHE A 93 -1.62 15.02 8.55
CA PHE A 93 -1.45 13.96 7.56
C PHE A 93 -1.82 14.44 6.14
N SER A 94 -2.07 15.74 5.94
CA SER A 94 -2.43 16.29 4.63
C SER A 94 -1.39 15.93 3.57
N GLY A 95 -1.83 15.46 2.40
CA GLY A 95 -0.94 15.04 1.31
C GLY A 95 -0.38 13.62 1.46
N MET A 96 -0.72 12.89 2.53
CA MET A 96 -0.38 11.47 2.71
C MET A 96 -1.50 10.56 2.23
N GLU A 97 -1.13 9.37 1.75
CA GLU A 97 -2.08 8.30 1.44
C GLU A 97 -2.33 7.41 2.66
N VAL A 98 -3.56 6.96 2.82
CA VAL A 98 -3.98 6.14 3.95
C VAL A 98 -4.13 4.69 3.50
N ASN A 99 -3.28 3.83 4.04
CA ASN A 99 -3.25 2.42 3.71
C ASN A 99 -3.87 1.55 4.82
N GLY A 100 -4.42 0.40 4.43
CA GLY A 100 -4.88 -0.63 5.38
C GLY A 100 -6.06 -0.17 6.22
N ILE A 101 -7.15 0.25 5.57
CA ILE A 101 -8.37 0.70 6.22
C ILE A 101 -8.98 -0.45 7.03
N LYS A 102 -9.15 -0.22 8.33
CA LYS A 102 -9.73 -1.19 9.27
C LYS A 102 -11.10 -0.72 9.69
N TYR A 103 -12.14 -1.27 9.07
CA TYR A 103 -13.53 -0.91 9.32
C TYR A 103 -13.98 -1.17 10.77
N GLU A 104 -13.31 -2.08 11.49
CA GLU A 104 -13.53 -2.33 12.93
C GLU A 104 -13.22 -1.11 13.83
N LEU A 105 -12.42 -0.16 13.33
CA LEU A 105 -12.03 1.05 14.07
C LEU A 105 -12.93 2.26 13.74
N VAL A 106 -13.90 2.09 12.84
CA VAL A 106 -14.90 3.09 12.48
C VAL A 106 -16.06 2.98 13.49
N ASN A 107 -16.58 4.12 13.93
CA ASN A 107 -17.72 4.15 14.85
C ASN A 107 -18.99 3.77 14.06
N GLN A 108 -19.60 2.63 14.37
CA GLN A 108 -20.85 2.24 13.71
C GLN A 108 -22.02 2.96 14.42
N PRO A 109 -22.97 3.56 13.69
CA PRO A 109 -24.19 4.06 14.29
C PRO A 109 -24.92 2.86 14.91
N GLU A 110 -24.98 2.84 16.24
CA GLU A 110 -25.67 1.81 17.00
C GLU A 110 -27.16 1.95 16.69
N ALA A 111 -27.71 1.03 15.90
CA ALA A 111 -29.16 0.93 15.78
C ALA A 111 -29.68 0.59 17.18
N GLU A 112 -30.55 1.44 17.74
CA GLU A 112 -31.32 1.16 18.95
C GLU A 112 -32.30 0.00 18.67
N ALA A 113 -31.75 -1.20 18.53
CA ALA A 113 -32.46 -2.43 18.74
C ALA A 113 -31.72 -3.08 19.91
N SER A 114 -32.43 -3.19 21.03
CA SER A 114 -32.05 -4.00 22.17
C SER A 114 -31.91 -5.47 21.73
N ILE A 115 -30.81 -5.78 21.07
CA ILE A 115 -30.35 -7.14 20.92
C ILE A 115 -29.65 -7.41 22.24
N SER A 116 -30.28 -8.24 23.07
CA SER A 116 -29.76 -8.78 24.31
C SER A 116 -28.24 -8.84 24.25
N SER A 117 -27.59 -8.22 25.23
CA SER A 117 -26.16 -8.34 25.43
C SER A 117 -25.81 -9.83 25.54
N PHE A 118 -25.49 -10.45 24.41
CA PHE A 118 -24.49 -11.48 24.39
C PHE A 118 -23.26 -10.74 24.88
N THR A 119 -23.05 -10.81 26.19
CA THR A 119 -21.73 -10.66 26.76
C THR A 119 -20.88 -11.57 25.87
N LYS A 120 -20.07 -10.96 25.00
CA LYS A 120 -18.91 -11.65 24.47
C LYS A 120 -18.27 -12.13 25.76
N THR A 121 -18.38 -13.44 26.00
CA THR A 121 -17.49 -14.10 26.90
C THR A 121 -16.15 -13.48 26.60
N ASP A 122 -15.56 -12.90 27.63
CA ASP A 122 -14.18 -12.50 27.62
C ASP A 122 -13.47 -13.80 27.25
N ARG A 123 -13.31 -14.05 25.94
CA ARG A 123 -12.31 -14.93 25.43
C ARG A 123 -11.10 -14.15 25.88
N LYS A 124 -10.66 -14.47 27.10
CA LYS A 124 -9.25 -14.47 27.46
C LYS A 124 -8.60 -14.82 26.14
N ASN A 125 -7.92 -13.84 25.57
CA ASN A 125 -6.91 -14.15 24.60
C ASN A 125 -6.04 -15.13 25.37
N ASP A 126 -6.33 -16.43 25.26
CA ASP A 126 -5.32 -17.42 25.10
C ASP A 126 -4.51 -16.81 23.96
N THR A 127 -3.51 -16.02 24.34
CA THR A 127 -2.26 -15.92 23.62
C THR A 127 -1.81 -17.36 23.51
N ARG A 128 -2.44 -18.08 22.56
CA ARG A 128 -2.02 -19.37 22.10
C ARG A 128 -0.57 -19.09 21.77
N PRO A 129 0.39 -19.67 22.51
CA PRO A 129 1.77 -19.26 22.42
C PRO A 129 2.11 -19.22 20.94
N SER A 130 2.45 -18.02 20.45
CA SER A 130 2.80 -17.83 19.04
C SER A 130 3.82 -18.92 18.76
N ARG A 131 3.49 -19.86 17.87
CA ARG A 131 4.35 -21.02 17.62
C ARG A 131 5.78 -20.47 17.46
N PRO A 132 6.76 -21.00 18.20
CA PRO A 132 8.11 -20.48 18.14
C PRO A 132 8.53 -20.45 16.68
N LYS A 133 9.03 -19.30 16.24
CA LYS A 133 9.50 -19.15 14.87
C LYS A 133 10.64 -20.15 14.68
N LYS A 134 10.44 -21.09 13.75
CA LYS A 134 11.44 -22.08 13.38
C LYS A 134 12.59 -21.35 12.68
N HIS A 135 13.81 -21.67 13.08
CA HIS A 135 15.00 -21.12 12.44
C HIS A 135 15.33 -22.02 11.26
N PHE A 136 15.61 -21.43 10.10
CA PHE A 136 16.02 -22.16 8.92
C PHE A 136 17.37 -21.64 8.45
N SER A 137 18.28 -22.56 8.16
CA SER A 137 19.49 -22.26 7.41
C SER A 137 19.18 -22.48 5.92
N VAL A 138 19.41 -21.46 5.11
CA VAL A 138 19.12 -21.49 3.67
C VAL A 138 20.41 -21.23 2.91
N VAL A 139 20.76 -22.14 2.00
CA VAL A 139 21.89 -21.95 1.08
C VAL A 139 21.36 -21.47 -0.27
N LEU A 140 21.76 -20.25 -0.65
CA LEU A 140 21.36 -19.60 -1.90
C LEU A 140 22.52 -19.59 -2.89
N GLN A 141 22.27 -20.04 -4.11
CA GLN A 141 23.18 -19.85 -5.23
C GLN A 141 22.67 -18.73 -6.14
N TRP A 142 23.53 -17.78 -6.44
CA TRP A 142 23.24 -16.62 -7.27
C TRP A 142 23.96 -16.81 -8.59
N THR A 143 23.22 -16.77 -9.70
CA THR A 143 23.80 -16.74 -11.04
C THR A 143 23.44 -15.42 -11.70
N ALA A 144 24.45 -14.72 -12.23
CA ALA A 144 24.29 -13.44 -12.90
C ALA A 144 24.64 -13.61 -14.37
N THR A 145 23.68 -13.36 -15.26
CA THR A 145 23.90 -13.38 -16.71
C THR A 145 24.02 -11.97 -17.23
N VAL A 146 25.14 -11.67 -17.91
CA VAL A 146 25.39 -10.42 -18.62
C VAL A 146 25.56 -10.74 -20.10
N ASN A 147 24.78 -10.08 -20.94
CA ASN A 147 24.92 -10.18 -22.40
C ASN A 147 25.63 -8.92 -22.87
N THR A 148 26.89 -9.06 -23.31
CA THR A 148 27.67 -7.96 -23.87
C THR A 148 27.99 -8.26 -25.33
N THR A 149 27.85 -7.25 -26.18
CA THR A 149 28.17 -7.35 -27.61
C THR A 149 29.48 -6.62 -27.86
N HIS A 150 30.45 -7.32 -28.43
CA HIS A 150 31.73 -6.76 -28.83
C HIS A 150 31.98 -7.05 -30.30
N GLU A 151 32.42 -6.03 -31.03
CA GLU A 151 32.88 -6.17 -32.40
C GLU A 151 34.38 -6.49 -32.38
N ILE A 152 34.75 -7.62 -32.97
CA ILE A 152 36.13 -8.11 -33.00
C ILE A 152 36.50 -8.32 -34.46
N GLU A 153 37.54 -7.62 -34.91
CA GLU A 153 38.11 -7.82 -36.24
C GLU A 153 39.03 -9.05 -36.22
N ALA A 154 38.60 -10.10 -36.93
CA ALA A 154 39.37 -11.33 -37.07
C ALA A 154 39.34 -11.81 -38.52
N ARG A 155 40.39 -12.53 -38.94
CA ARG A 155 40.45 -13.06 -40.31
C ARG A 155 39.50 -14.23 -40.54
N ASN A 156 39.16 -14.99 -39.49
CA ASN A 156 38.31 -16.18 -39.53
C ASN A 156 37.52 -16.37 -38.22
N LEU A 157 36.39 -17.09 -38.26
CA LEU A 157 35.51 -17.34 -37.09
C LEU A 157 36.24 -18.01 -35.93
N LYS A 158 37.12 -18.98 -36.21
CA LYS A 158 37.94 -19.65 -35.19
C LYS A 158 38.85 -18.66 -34.43
N GLN A 159 39.47 -17.73 -35.17
CA GLN A 159 40.34 -16.71 -34.59
C GLN A 159 39.55 -15.71 -33.75
N ALA A 160 38.37 -15.29 -34.22
CA ALA A 160 37.47 -14.41 -33.44
C ALA A 160 37.06 -15.03 -32.10
N ARG A 161 36.80 -16.35 -32.09
CA ARG A 161 36.43 -17.08 -30.87
C ARG A 161 37.58 -17.19 -29.86
N GLU A 162 38.80 -17.49 -30.34
CA GLU A 162 39.99 -17.57 -29.48
C GLU A 162 40.34 -16.19 -28.90
N GLN A 163 40.18 -15.12 -29.69
CA GLN A 163 40.40 -13.75 -29.25
C GLN A 163 39.37 -13.31 -28.20
N ALA A 164 38.08 -13.61 -28.43
CA ALA A 164 37.00 -13.31 -27.47
C ALA A 164 37.15 -14.03 -26.12
N LEU A 165 37.77 -15.22 -26.08
CA LEU A 165 37.98 -15.98 -24.85
C LEU A 165 39.19 -15.47 -24.04
N ASN A 166 40.23 -15.00 -24.74
CA ASN A 166 41.46 -14.51 -24.13
C ASN A 166 41.36 -13.06 -23.66
N GLU A 167 40.47 -12.27 -24.27
CA GLU A 167 40.17 -10.93 -23.81
C GLU A 167 39.42 -11.05 -22.48
N GLN A 168 40.16 -10.99 -21.37
CA GLN A 168 39.58 -10.90 -20.04
C GLN A 168 38.90 -9.54 -19.90
N ILE A 169 37.63 -9.49 -20.28
CA ILE A 169 36.81 -8.29 -20.14
C ILE A 169 36.36 -8.22 -18.69
N GLU A 170 36.69 -7.13 -18.03
CA GLU A 170 36.13 -6.82 -16.71
C GLU A 170 34.64 -6.52 -16.88
N VAL A 171 33.80 -7.51 -16.53
CA VAL A 171 32.35 -7.40 -16.67
C VAL A 171 31.76 -6.88 -15.37
N ASP A 172 31.09 -5.72 -15.42
CA ASP A 172 30.33 -5.21 -14.28
C ASP A 172 28.99 -5.97 -14.13
N PHE A 173 28.85 -6.68 -13.01
CA PHE A 173 27.65 -7.44 -12.66
C PHE A 173 26.55 -6.60 -12.00
N SER A 174 26.72 -5.28 -11.86
CA SER A 174 25.74 -4.37 -11.25
C SER A 174 24.39 -4.40 -11.95
N THR A 175 24.40 -4.50 -13.29
CA THR A 175 23.21 -4.45 -14.16
C THR A 175 22.74 -5.85 -14.61
N ALA A 176 23.43 -6.89 -14.17
CA ALA A 176 23.17 -8.27 -14.58
C ALA A 176 21.78 -8.77 -14.16
N LYS A 177 21.14 -9.60 -15.00
CA LYS A 177 19.95 -10.34 -14.58
C LYS A 177 20.37 -11.41 -13.57
N LYS A 178 19.92 -11.27 -12.33
CA LYS A 178 20.22 -12.18 -11.23
C LYS A 178 19.13 -13.25 -11.13
N ALA A 179 19.52 -14.51 -11.20
CA ALA A 179 18.66 -15.64 -10.85
C ALA A 179 19.13 -16.20 -9.50
N VAL A 180 18.18 -16.47 -8.61
CA VAL A 180 18.45 -17.06 -7.30
C VAL A 180 17.88 -18.47 -7.30
N LYS A 181 18.73 -19.45 -7.01
CA LYS A 181 18.33 -20.85 -6.82
C LYS A 181 18.54 -21.22 -5.37
N ILE A 182 17.48 -21.67 -4.72
CA ILE A 182 17.57 -22.27 -3.39
C ILE A 182 18.11 -23.68 -3.56
N LEU A 183 19.27 -23.94 -2.99
CA LEU A 183 19.89 -25.27 -3.06
C LEU A 183 19.41 -26.16 -1.91
N GLU A 184 19.32 -25.59 -0.72
CA GLU A 184 19.00 -26.35 0.48
C GLU A 184 18.34 -25.46 1.53
N ILE A 185 17.34 -26.03 2.22
CA ILE A 185 16.68 -25.44 3.39
C ILE A 185 16.73 -26.49 4.49
N ARG A 186 17.37 -26.17 5.62
CA ARG A 186 17.37 -27.01 6.83
C ARG A 186 16.71 -26.26 7.98
N GLU A 187 15.80 -26.91 8.68
CA GLU A 187 15.25 -26.43 9.95
C GLU A 187 16.27 -26.72 11.07
N MET A 188 16.49 -25.76 11.97
CA MET A 188 17.37 -25.87 13.14
C MET A 188 16.57 -25.86 14.44
#